data_AF-A0A1I8CNF3-F1
#
_entry.id   AF-A0A1I8CNF3-F1
#
_cell.length_a   1.000
_cell.length_b   1.000
_cell.length_c   1.000
_cell.angle_alpha   90.00
_cell.angle_beta   90.00
_cell.angle_gamma   90.00
#
_symmetry.space_group_name_H-M   'P 1'
#
loop_
_entity.id
_entity.type
_entity.pdbx_description
1 polymer ?
#
loop_
_entity_poly.entity_id
_entity_poly.type
_entity_poly.pdbx_seq_one_letter_code
_entity_poly.pdbx_strand_id
1 'polypeptide(L)'
;MDESLPDQVDVIVLGTGLPECLLGAACSRAGKSVLTIDRNPYYGSAWSSFTLNSLRELAGKSSKGTTSIEIGVSKLNLGEGETFESCHPKLNLGEGETFESCHDAWGHDGIENIHVEDVEWLDCEEMKTLKERMVKENRDFNIDLMPKLLLSIGRLVNVLCDSEAHKYAEFVTVERLICLDRSKELSKHITERLQSVPYSKSDVFQTKNITMIEKRRMMKLLTDILEWYFKPEEHAWIKKYEMDFGDFLAEMSMTEKLKGYIFDIIAVLRKSDKTKDCLDAIALFLTSIGRFDNSPFLYPLYGCGDLPQAFSRLSALFEGVFILDRQIDGLIVKGGIVVGIATGDKKILCGNVVANPSYLPMKYFDQQKKCSKVLRAITISDKSIYNQQTDKVAMLSLPSLLDEHKCYVIESGVHGRTAPKGLYVGHFSTISTDKFVESKETFSNALKQLFNTSEESKDPGVPNLLTSITYAISNLNEGINQNNVPSNVFIPPLVDSTIEFDATIESTQLLFKKMFPDLDFLPARLKVDSNNDED
;
A
#
# COMPACT_ATOMS: atom_id res chain seq x y z
N MET A 1 20.26 -6.57 26.39
CA MET A 1 19.81 -7.83 27.01
C MET A 1 19.84 -8.85 25.90
N ASP A 2 20.76 -9.82 25.95
CA ASP A 2 20.73 -10.97 25.05
C ASP A 2 19.62 -11.90 25.53
N GLU A 3 18.37 -11.60 25.17
CA GLU A 3 17.32 -12.61 25.24
C GLU A 3 17.63 -13.67 24.17
N SER A 4 17.78 -14.92 24.62
CA SER A 4 18.07 -16.04 23.73
C SER A 4 16.90 -16.24 22.77
N LEU A 5 17.15 -16.02 21.48
CA LEU A 5 16.27 -16.47 20.38
C LEU A 5 15.71 -17.88 20.66
N PRO A 6 14.42 -18.13 20.38
CA PRO A 6 13.83 -19.46 20.55
C PRO A 6 14.48 -20.45 19.59
N ASP A 7 14.60 -21.71 20.02
CA ASP A 7 15.15 -22.79 19.19
C ASP A 7 14.11 -23.34 18.20
N GLN A 8 12.82 -23.22 18.52
CA GLN A 8 11.71 -23.71 17.71
C GLN A 8 10.46 -22.86 17.91
N VAL A 9 9.72 -22.63 16.83
CA VAL A 9 8.39 -22.00 16.82
C VAL A 9 7.45 -22.72 15.84
N ASP A 10 6.15 -22.44 15.90
CA ASP A 10 5.18 -22.99 14.94
C ASP A 10 5.29 -22.27 13.60
N VAL A 11 5.40 -20.94 13.63
CA VAL A 11 5.39 -20.08 12.44
C VAL A 11 6.53 -19.06 12.49
N ILE A 12 7.35 -19.04 11.45
CA ILE A 12 8.29 -17.95 11.20
C ILE A 12 7.69 -16.99 10.18
N VAL A 13 7.78 -15.70 10.44
CA VAL A 13 7.34 -14.62 9.55
C VAL A 13 8.56 -13.79 9.15
N LEU A 14 8.85 -13.70 7.85
CA LEU A 14 9.99 -12.96 7.31
C LEU A 14 9.50 -11.68 6.62
N GLY A 15 9.86 -10.54 7.20
CA GLY A 15 9.37 -9.21 6.83
C GLY A 15 8.23 -8.74 7.73
N THR A 16 8.08 -7.43 7.82
CA THR A 16 7.05 -6.74 8.62
C THR A 16 6.14 -5.87 7.76
N GLY A 17 5.93 -6.25 6.50
CA GLY A 17 4.87 -5.67 5.68
C GLY A 17 3.48 -5.90 6.29
N LEU A 18 2.48 -5.17 5.80
CA LEU A 18 1.12 -5.25 6.34
C LEU A 18 0.57 -6.70 6.29
N PRO A 19 0.65 -7.44 5.17
CA PRO A 19 0.20 -8.82 5.10
C PRO A 19 0.93 -9.77 6.05
N GLU A 20 2.25 -9.61 6.19
CA GLU A 20 3.10 -10.39 7.08
C GLU A 20 2.68 -10.16 8.54
N CYS A 21 2.49 -8.90 8.95
CA CYS A 21 2.04 -8.56 10.30
C CYS A 21 0.62 -9.06 10.59
N LEU A 22 -0.28 -9.01 9.60
CA LEU A 22 -1.64 -9.57 9.70
C LEU A 22 -1.60 -11.09 9.91
N LEU A 23 -0.79 -11.82 9.14
CA LEU A 23 -0.63 -13.27 9.30
C LEU A 23 0.02 -13.60 10.64
N GLY A 24 1.07 -12.88 11.03
CA GLY A 24 1.70 -13.02 12.35
C GLY A 24 0.69 -12.84 13.47
N ALA A 25 -0.09 -11.76 13.44
CA ALA A 25 -1.14 -11.50 14.43
C ALA A 25 -2.22 -12.59 14.44
N ALA A 26 -2.67 -13.05 13.27
CA ALA A 26 -3.66 -14.11 13.16
C ALA A 26 -3.15 -15.43 13.75
N CYS A 27 -1.90 -15.80 13.46
CA CYS A 27 -1.24 -16.98 14.00
C CYS A 27 -1.09 -16.90 15.53
N SER A 28 -0.56 -15.80 16.06
CA SER A 28 -0.41 -15.59 17.50
C SER A 28 -1.77 -15.63 18.20
N ARG A 29 -2.78 -14.94 17.64
CA ARG A 29 -4.16 -14.94 18.17
C ARG A 29 -4.79 -16.34 18.19
N ALA A 30 -4.41 -17.18 17.24
CA ALA A 30 -4.84 -18.57 17.15
C ALA A 30 -4.03 -19.53 18.04
N GLY A 31 -3.17 -19.01 18.92
CA GLY A 31 -2.39 -19.77 19.89
C GLY A 31 -1.13 -20.43 19.31
N LYS A 32 -0.63 -19.96 18.17
CA LYS A 32 0.65 -20.42 17.59
C LYS A 32 1.80 -19.61 18.15
N SER A 33 2.93 -20.27 18.38
CA SER A 33 4.20 -19.57 18.65
C SER A 33 4.72 -18.95 17.35
N VAL A 34 4.92 -17.63 17.37
CA VAL A 34 5.30 -16.85 16.18
C VAL A 34 6.60 -16.11 16.41
N LEU A 35 7.54 -16.24 15.47
CA LEU A 35 8.75 -15.42 15.40
C LEU A 35 8.73 -14.59 14.11
N THR A 36 8.63 -13.27 14.24
CA THR A 36 8.71 -12.32 13.13
C THR A 36 10.08 -11.68 13.08
N ILE A 37 10.76 -11.77 11.93
CA ILE A 37 12.09 -11.21 11.72
C ILE A 37 12.07 -10.26 10.52
N ASP A 38 12.63 -9.08 10.68
CA ASP A 38 12.90 -8.13 9.59
C ASP A 38 14.37 -7.75 9.55
N ARG A 39 14.93 -7.73 8.34
CA ARG A 39 16.28 -7.24 8.07
C ARG A 39 16.39 -5.71 8.18
N ASN A 40 15.26 -5.01 8.06
CA ASN A 40 15.20 -3.58 8.22
C ASN A 40 15.20 -3.20 9.72
N PRO A 41 15.81 -2.06 10.10
CA PRO A 41 15.76 -1.55 11.47
C PRO A 41 14.42 -0.85 11.81
N TYR A 42 13.39 -1.03 10.98
CA TYR A 42 12.08 -0.40 11.08
C TYR A 42 10.99 -1.38 10.65
N TYR A 43 9.75 -1.15 11.11
CA TYR A 43 8.58 -1.91 10.69
C TYR A 43 8.04 -1.47 9.33
N GLY A 44 7.35 -2.38 8.64
CA GLY A 44 6.50 -2.05 7.50
C GLY A 44 7.06 -2.48 6.15
N SER A 45 8.37 -2.72 6.00
CA SER A 45 8.97 -3.05 4.70
C SER A 45 8.53 -2.01 3.63
N ALA A 46 7.96 -2.43 2.48
CA ALA A 46 7.40 -1.50 1.48
C ALA A 46 6.15 -0.70 1.93
N TRP A 47 5.53 -1.06 3.05
CA TRP A 47 4.40 -0.36 3.69
C TRP A 47 4.83 0.70 4.72
N SER A 48 6.12 0.88 4.94
CA SER A 48 6.65 1.81 5.95
C SER A 48 6.39 3.28 5.59
N SER A 49 6.36 4.10 6.65
CA SER A 49 6.29 5.56 6.58
C SER A 49 7.58 6.14 7.15
N PHE A 50 8.12 7.19 6.52
CA PHE A 50 9.40 7.78 6.90
C PHE A 50 9.31 9.27 7.14
N THR A 51 10.23 9.77 7.98
CA THR A 51 10.60 11.18 7.92
C THR A 51 11.31 11.49 6.60
N LEU A 52 11.34 12.77 6.19
CA LEU A 52 12.01 13.18 4.95
C LEU A 52 13.50 12.80 4.93
N ASN A 53 14.21 13.00 6.04
CA ASN A 53 15.63 12.64 6.14
C ASN A 53 15.84 11.12 6.09
N SER A 54 15.02 10.32 6.78
CA SER A 54 15.13 8.86 6.72
C SER A 54 14.88 8.33 5.30
N LEU A 55 13.96 8.95 4.56
CA LEU A 55 13.71 8.60 3.16
C LEU A 55 14.90 8.99 2.24
N ARG A 56 15.55 10.12 2.50
CA ARG A 56 16.81 10.50 1.81
C ARG A 56 17.94 9.53 2.11
N GLU A 57 18.07 9.07 3.34
CA GLU A 57 19.05 8.05 3.72
C GLU A 57 18.78 6.71 3.01
N LEU A 58 17.51 6.30 2.92
CA LEU A 58 17.10 5.11 2.18
C LEU A 58 17.51 5.20 0.71
N ALA A 59 17.24 6.34 0.06
CA ALA A 59 17.67 6.59 -1.32
C ALA A 59 19.19 6.51 -1.50
N GLY A 60 19.95 7.05 -0.53
CA GLY A 60 21.41 6.97 -0.52
C GLY A 60 21.93 5.54 -0.41
N LYS A 61 21.26 4.66 0.36
CA LYS A 61 21.62 3.24 0.48
C LYS A 61 21.36 2.47 -0.80
N SER A 62 20.24 2.71 -1.49
CA SER A 62 19.91 2.03 -2.76
C SER A 62 20.93 2.30 -3.88
N SER A 63 21.68 3.41 -3.81
CA SER A 63 22.72 3.76 -4.80
C SER A 63 24.06 3.03 -4.60
N LYS A 64 24.32 2.50 -3.39
CA LYS A 64 25.55 1.76 -3.06
C LYS A 64 25.23 0.28 -3.15
N GLY A 65 25.58 -0.34 -4.28
CA GLY A 65 25.31 -1.75 -4.55
C GLY A 65 25.65 -2.69 -3.38
N THR A 66 24.87 -3.76 -3.26
CA THR A 66 24.97 -4.81 -2.24
C THR A 66 26.43 -5.19 -2.01
N THR A 67 26.96 -4.80 -0.85
CA THR A 67 28.29 -5.25 -0.43
C THR A 67 28.17 -6.74 -0.17
N SER A 68 28.98 -7.55 -0.86
CA SER A 68 29.05 -8.99 -0.65
C SER A 68 29.29 -9.28 0.83
N ILE A 69 28.26 -9.75 1.54
CA ILE A 69 28.36 -10.15 2.93
C ILE A 69 29.12 -11.48 2.95
N GLU A 70 30.26 -11.51 3.63
CA GLU A 70 30.97 -12.77 3.90
C GLU A 70 30.04 -13.70 4.68
N ILE A 71 29.86 -14.91 4.13
CA ILE A 71 28.97 -15.94 4.61
C ILE A 71 29.29 -16.29 6.09
N GLY A 72 28.38 -15.95 7.01
CA GLY A 72 28.47 -16.31 8.45
C GLY A 72 28.20 -17.78 8.77
N VAL A 73 27.88 -18.61 7.76
CA VAL A 73 27.59 -20.07 7.88
C VAL A 73 28.76 -20.85 8.49
N SER A 74 29.99 -20.30 8.46
CA SER A 74 31.17 -20.90 9.11
C SER A 74 31.07 -21.05 10.63
N LYS A 75 30.01 -20.52 11.27
CA LYS A 75 29.76 -20.61 12.73
C LYS A 75 28.43 -21.26 13.12
N LEU A 76 27.65 -21.81 12.18
CA LEU A 76 26.56 -22.69 12.60
C LEU A 76 27.19 -23.86 13.37
N ASN A 77 26.66 -24.21 14.53
CA ASN A 77 27.07 -25.41 15.27
C ASN A 77 26.58 -26.64 14.50
N LEU A 78 27.31 -26.94 13.43
CA LEU A 78 27.17 -28.07 12.55
C LEU A 78 27.76 -29.31 13.27
N GLY A 79 27.05 -30.43 13.26
CA GLY A 79 27.49 -31.68 13.89
C GLY A 79 28.77 -32.26 13.27
N GLU A 80 29.37 -33.26 13.92
CA GLU A 80 30.57 -33.93 13.40
C GLU A 80 30.31 -34.53 12.00
N GLY A 81 30.99 -34.01 10.97
CA GLY A 81 30.93 -34.50 9.58
C GLY A 81 30.45 -33.49 8.53
N GLU A 82 30.16 -32.26 8.94
CA GLU A 82 29.62 -31.22 8.07
C GLU A 82 30.74 -30.32 7.51
N THR A 83 30.79 -30.11 6.18
CA THR A 83 31.84 -29.33 5.50
C THR A 83 31.29 -28.16 4.69
N PHE A 84 32.05 -27.06 4.68
CA PHE A 84 31.75 -25.80 3.99
C PHE A 84 32.56 -25.70 2.68
N GLU A 85 31.90 -25.44 1.56
CA GLU A 85 32.55 -24.97 0.32
C GLU A 85 31.88 -23.67 -0.15
N SER A 86 32.67 -22.58 -0.22
CA SER A 86 32.21 -21.19 -0.24
C SER A 86 31.56 -20.71 -1.54
N CYS A 87 31.10 -21.60 -2.42
CA CYS A 87 30.75 -21.26 -3.80
C CYS A 87 29.43 -21.88 -4.32
N HIS A 88 28.68 -22.63 -3.49
CA HIS A 88 27.46 -23.30 -3.94
C HIS A 88 26.20 -22.85 -3.16
N PRO A 89 25.05 -22.60 -3.85
CA PRO A 89 23.78 -22.17 -3.24
C PRO A 89 23.03 -23.28 -2.49
N LYS A 90 23.70 -24.41 -2.19
CA LYS A 90 23.18 -25.55 -1.45
C LYS A 90 24.27 -26.09 -0.53
N LEU A 91 24.06 -26.03 0.78
CA LEU A 91 24.93 -26.67 1.77
C LEU A 91 24.17 -27.84 2.41
N ASN A 92 24.76 -29.04 2.42
CA ASN A 92 24.17 -30.20 3.09
C ASN A 92 24.52 -30.14 4.57
N LEU A 93 23.52 -29.95 5.43
CA LEU A 93 23.68 -29.78 6.89
C LEU A 93 23.64 -31.12 7.65
N GLY A 94 23.98 -32.24 6.99
CA GLY A 94 23.73 -33.58 7.54
C GLY A 94 22.23 -33.96 7.53
N GLU A 95 21.92 -35.24 7.84
CA GLU A 95 20.56 -35.80 7.92
C GLU A 95 19.58 -35.54 6.73
N GLY A 96 20.11 -35.26 5.53
CA GLY A 96 19.29 -34.94 4.35
C GLY A 96 18.70 -33.52 4.36
N GLU A 97 19.23 -32.62 5.20
CA GLU A 97 18.92 -31.20 5.18
C GLU A 97 19.77 -30.44 4.15
N THR A 98 19.13 -29.52 3.42
CA THR A 98 19.77 -28.60 2.49
C THR A 98 19.52 -27.16 2.90
N PHE A 99 20.58 -26.38 3.03
CA PHE A 99 20.53 -24.94 3.21
C PHE A 99 20.36 -24.21 1.89
N GLU A 100 19.51 -23.19 1.86
CA GLU A 100 19.16 -22.42 0.67
C GLU A 100 19.32 -20.93 0.96
N SER A 101 20.39 -20.34 0.41
CA SER A 101 20.76 -18.94 0.67
C SER A 101 19.69 -17.93 0.21
N CYS A 102 19.49 -16.89 1.01
CA CYS A 102 18.69 -15.71 0.65
C CYS A 102 19.52 -14.43 0.42
N HIS A 103 20.87 -14.51 0.48
CA HIS A 103 21.76 -13.34 0.31
C HIS A 103 21.78 -12.73 -1.11
N ASP A 104 21.31 -13.48 -2.11
CA ASP A 104 21.21 -13.02 -3.51
C ASP A 104 19.86 -12.39 -3.86
N ALA A 105 18.92 -12.32 -2.92
CA ALA A 105 17.52 -12.03 -3.20
C ALA A 105 17.19 -10.54 -3.03
N TRP A 106 16.82 -9.90 -4.15
CA TRP A 106 16.08 -8.63 -4.25
C TRP A 106 16.25 -7.68 -3.05
N GLY A 107 17.26 -6.80 -3.12
CA GLY A 107 17.43 -5.75 -2.12
C GLY A 107 16.17 -4.88 -2.01
N HIS A 108 15.82 -4.50 -0.78
CA HIS A 108 14.80 -3.48 -0.45
C HIS A 108 13.35 -3.81 -0.82
N ASP A 109 12.88 -5.05 -0.63
CA ASP A 109 11.45 -5.38 -0.69
C ASP A 109 10.79 -5.02 -2.03
N GLY A 110 11.54 -5.17 -3.13
CA GLY A 110 11.11 -4.85 -4.49
C GLY A 110 11.17 -3.36 -4.85
N ILE A 111 11.64 -2.50 -3.95
CA ILE A 111 11.80 -1.06 -4.19
C ILE A 111 13.07 -0.81 -5.00
N GLU A 112 12.91 -0.10 -6.12
CA GLU A 112 13.97 0.15 -7.09
C GLU A 112 14.12 1.65 -7.36
N ASN A 113 15.38 2.08 -7.59
CA ASN A 113 15.73 3.38 -8.16
C ASN A 113 15.13 4.59 -7.44
N ILE A 114 15.20 4.62 -6.10
CA ILE A 114 14.75 5.78 -5.32
C ILE A 114 15.62 6.99 -5.70
N HIS A 115 15.01 7.96 -6.36
CA HIS A 115 15.63 9.22 -6.74
C HIS A 115 14.98 10.37 -5.98
N VAL A 116 15.79 11.18 -5.31
CA VAL A 116 15.36 12.39 -4.62
C VAL A 116 15.86 13.60 -5.39
N GLU A 117 14.97 14.54 -5.69
CA GLU A 117 15.27 15.79 -6.38
C GLU A 117 14.70 16.97 -5.59
N ASP A 118 15.58 17.87 -5.14
CA ASP A 118 15.20 19.10 -4.47
C ASP A 118 15.16 20.25 -5.49
N VAL A 119 14.06 20.99 -5.55
CA VAL A 119 13.89 22.08 -6.51
C VAL A 119 14.66 23.32 -6.06
N GLU A 120 15.62 23.80 -6.84
CA GLU A 120 16.45 24.95 -6.46
C GLU A 120 15.74 26.29 -6.65
N TRP A 121 15.39 26.94 -5.54
CA TRP A 121 14.78 28.26 -5.52
C TRP A 121 15.82 29.35 -5.19
N LEU A 122 16.70 29.64 -6.15
CA LEU A 122 17.86 30.53 -5.96
C LEU A 122 17.47 31.98 -5.58
N ASP A 123 16.38 32.49 -6.17
CA ASP A 123 15.97 33.90 -6.03
C ASP A 123 14.68 34.08 -5.20
N CYS A 124 14.24 33.05 -4.46
CA CYS A 124 13.01 33.07 -3.68
C CYS A 124 13.28 32.82 -2.18
N GLU A 125 13.37 33.90 -1.40
CA GLU A 125 13.69 33.84 0.03
C GLU A 125 12.64 33.06 0.85
N GLU A 126 11.37 33.16 0.45
CA GLU A 126 10.27 32.40 1.06
C GLU A 126 10.50 30.88 0.93
N MET A 127 10.88 30.41 -0.26
CA MET A 127 11.12 28.98 -0.50
C MET A 127 12.39 28.49 0.20
N LYS A 128 13.44 29.33 0.28
CA LYS A 128 14.63 29.02 1.10
C LYS A 128 14.27 28.83 2.57
N THR A 129 13.48 29.76 3.12
CA THR A 129 12.99 29.70 4.50
C THR A 129 12.17 28.43 4.75
N LEU A 130 11.29 28.06 3.81
CA LEU A 130 10.52 26.82 3.89
C LEU A 130 11.41 25.57 3.90
N LYS A 131 12.44 25.51 3.04
CA LYS A 131 13.39 24.38 3.04
C LYS A 131 14.14 24.25 4.35
N GLU A 132 14.59 25.36 4.95
CA GLU A 132 15.21 25.33 6.28
C GLU A 132 14.23 24.83 7.34
N ARG A 133 12.95 25.22 7.24
CA ARG A 133 11.90 24.75 8.14
C ARG A 133 11.66 23.24 7.98
N MET A 134 11.64 22.71 6.76
CA MET A 134 11.50 21.28 6.50
C MET A 134 12.58 20.45 7.21
N VAL A 135 13.82 20.95 7.26
CA VAL A 135 14.92 20.29 7.97
C VAL A 135 14.69 20.31 9.48
N LYS A 136 14.23 21.44 10.03
CA LYS A 136 13.96 21.60 11.48
C LYS A 136 12.75 20.77 11.94
N GLU A 137 11.69 20.75 11.15
CA GLU A 137 10.42 20.06 11.41
C GLU A 137 10.40 18.63 10.83
N ASN A 138 11.57 18.04 10.55
CA ASN A 138 11.68 16.73 9.89
C ASN A 138 10.88 15.62 10.60
N ARG A 139 10.74 15.69 11.93
CA ARG A 139 10.00 14.70 12.74
C ARG A 139 8.48 14.73 12.53
N ASP A 140 7.95 15.81 11.98
CA ASP A 140 6.52 15.95 11.71
C ASP A 140 6.14 15.43 10.31
N PHE A 141 7.11 14.90 9.56
CA PHE A 141 6.86 14.19 8.31
C PHE A 141 6.65 12.70 8.57
N ASN A 142 5.58 12.17 8.01
CA ASN A 142 5.30 10.73 7.95
C ASN A 142 4.90 10.39 6.52
N ILE A 143 5.88 9.98 5.72
CA ILE A 143 5.77 9.84 4.27
C ILE A 143 5.71 8.36 3.92
N ASP A 144 4.54 7.92 3.47
CA ASP A 144 4.30 6.53 3.05
C ASP A 144 5.06 6.15 1.77
N LEU A 145 5.67 4.96 1.76
CA LEU A 145 6.11 4.31 0.51
C LEU A 145 4.94 3.67 -0.26
N MET A 146 3.93 3.18 0.45
CA MET A 146 2.75 2.56 -0.14
C MET A 146 1.45 3.08 0.52
N PRO A 147 1.04 4.32 0.18
CA PRO A 147 -0.19 4.92 0.66
C PRO A 147 -1.40 4.31 -0.07
N LYS A 148 -2.42 4.01 0.73
CA LYS A 148 -3.72 3.50 0.32
C LYS A 148 -4.79 4.12 1.23
N LEU A 149 -6.05 4.01 0.80
CA LEU A 149 -7.22 4.48 1.54
C LEU A 149 -8.02 3.30 2.06
N LEU A 150 -8.54 3.41 3.28
CA LEU A 150 -9.41 2.40 3.84
C LEU A 150 -10.83 2.70 3.40
N LEU A 151 -11.47 1.77 2.70
CA LEU A 151 -12.91 1.86 2.46
C LEU A 151 -13.65 1.67 3.79
N SER A 152 -14.61 2.56 4.09
CA SER A 152 -15.35 2.52 5.35
C SER A 152 -16.08 1.18 5.54
N ILE A 153 -16.70 0.63 4.49
CA ILE A 153 -17.24 -0.75 4.48
C ILE A 153 -16.27 -1.66 3.70
N GLY A 154 -15.00 -1.67 4.09
CA GLY A 154 -13.96 -2.53 3.53
C GLY A 154 -13.53 -3.67 4.47
N ARG A 155 -12.91 -4.71 3.90
CA ARG A 155 -12.38 -5.85 4.69
C ARG A 155 -11.40 -5.41 5.77
N LEU A 156 -10.49 -4.47 5.48
CA LEU A 156 -9.51 -4.02 6.45
C LEU A 156 -10.17 -3.37 7.67
N VAL A 157 -11.19 -2.52 7.48
CA VAL A 157 -11.92 -1.90 8.59
C VAL A 157 -12.59 -2.96 9.44
N ASN A 158 -13.21 -3.98 8.82
CA ASN A 158 -13.81 -5.08 9.57
C ASN A 158 -12.75 -5.86 10.38
N VAL A 159 -11.61 -6.20 9.77
CA VAL A 159 -10.48 -6.85 10.47
C VAL A 159 -9.97 -6.00 11.64
N LEU A 160 -9.82 -4.68 11.47
CA LEU A 160 -9.39 -3.77 12.54
C LEU A 160 -10.41 -3.74 13.69
N CYS A 161 -11.70 -3.77 13.39
CA CYS A 161 -12.77 -3.82 14.40
C CYS A 161 -12.78 -5.17 15.13
N ASP A 162 -12.85 -6.28 14.40
CA ASP A 162 -12.98 -7.63 14.93
C ASP A 162 -11.76 -8.00 15.79
N SER A 163 -10.56 -7.69 15.31
CA SER A 163 -9.30 -7.95 16.03
C SER A 163 -9.00 -7.00 17.19
N GLU A 164 -9.80 -5.95 17.36
CA GLU A 164 -9.52 -4.80 18.24
C GLU A 164 -8.24 -4.01 17.92
N ALA A 165 -7.59 -4.26 16.77
CA ALA A 165 -6.39 -3.53 16.35
C ALA A 165 -6.63 -2.04 16.05
N HIS A 166 -7.89 -1.64 15.80
CA HIS A 166 -8.28 -0.22 15.68
C HIS A 166 -7.90 0.62 16.92
N LYS A 167 -7.64 0.01 18.08
CA LYS A 167 -7.18 0.72 19.28
C LYS A 167 -5.75 1.27 19.16
N TYR A 168 -4.99 0.84 18.17
CA TYR A 168 -3.58 1.20 17.98
C TYR A 168 -3.34 2.16 16.81
N ALA A 169 -4.40 2.57 16.10
CA ALA A 169 -4.31 3.51 15.00
C ALA A 169 -5.51 4.47 15.02
N GLU A 170 -5.28 5.73 14.66
CA GLU A 170 -6.33 6.72 14.50
C GLU A 170 -6.57 6.99 13.01
N PHE A 171 -7.78 7.45 12.66
CA PHE A 171 -8.17 7.68 11.28
C PHE A 171 -8.86 9.02 11.11
N VAL A 172 -8.64 9.64 9.95
CA VAL A 172 -9.40 10.79 9.46
C VAL A 172 -10.13 10.42 8.17
N THR A 173 -11.18 11.16 7.83
CA THR A 173 -11.94 10.95 6.59
C THR A 173 -11.24 11.64 5.40
N VAL A 174 -11.39 11.05 4.21
CA VAL A 174 -10.92 11.64 2.95
C VAL A 174 -12.06 12.45 2.33
N GLU A 175 -12.11 13.74 2.63
CA GLU A 175 -13.27 14.56 2.28
C GLU A 175 -13.17 15.23 0.91
N ARG A 176 -11.95 15.34 0.36
CA ARG A 176 -11.71 16.02 -0.91
C ARG A 176 -11.51 15.00 -2.03
N LEU A 177 -12.58 14.65 -2.73
CA LEU A 177 -12.51 13.79 -3.92
C LEU A 177 -12.53 14.67 -5.18
N ILE A 178 -11.48 14.62 -5.98
CA ILE A 178 -11.20 15.60 -7.04
C ILE A 178 -10.85 14.87 -8.35
N CYS A 179 -11.35 15.37 -9.47
CA CYS A 179 -10.95 14.89 -10.79
C CYS A 179 -10.75 16.05 -11.77
N LEU A 180 -10.31 15.72 -12.98
CA LEU A 180 -10.24 16.66 -14.09
C LEU A 180 -11.61 16.83 -14.74
N ASP A 181 -12.04 18.08 -14.93
CA ASP A 181 -13.18 18.41 -15.78
C ASP A 181 -12.75 18.32 -17.25
N ARG A 182 -13.10 17.20 -17.88
CA ARG A 182 -12.78 16.91 -19.28
C ARG A 182 -13.50 17.84 -20.26
N SER A 183 -14.59 18.49 -19.83
CA SER A 183 -15.34 19.42 -20.67
C SER A 183 -14.66 20.79 -20.82
N LYS A 184 -13.72 21.12 -19.93
CA LYS A 184 -12.94 22.36 -20.02
C LYS A 184 -11.71 22.16 -20.90
N GLU A 185 -11.55 23.04 -21.88
CA GLU A 185 -10.28 23.16 -22.62
C GLU A 185 -9.15 23.59 -21.68
N LEU A 186 -7.93 23.13 -21.98
CA LEU A 186 -6.75 23.53 -21.23
C LEU A 186 -6.39 24.96 -21.60
N SER A 187 -6.52 25.88 -20.65
CA SER A 187 -6.14 27.29 -20.78
C SER A 187 -4.63 27.47 -20.62
N LYS A 188 -4.11 27.25 -19.40
CA LYS A 188 -2.71 27.46 -19.03
C LYS A 188 -2.16 26.32 -18.18
N HIS A 189 -2.77 26.05 -17.02
CA HIS A 189 -2.36 24.95 -16.14
C HIS A 189 -3.46 23.89 -15.98
N ILE A 190 -3.05 22.63 -15.84
CA ILE A 190 -3.99 21.52 -15.65
C ILE A 190 -4.80 21.67 -14.35
N THR A 191 -4.27 22.39 -13.37
CA THR A 191 -4.92 22.70 -12.09
C THR A 191 -6.24 23.48 -12.26
N GLU A 192 -6.39 24.28 -13.32
CA GLU A 192 -7.63 25.02 -13.62
C GLU A 192 -8.79 24.11 -14.03
N ARG A 193 -8.48 22.87 -14.44
CA ARG A 193 -9.47 21.85 -14.79
C ARG A 193 -9.90 21.02 -13.59
N LEU A 194 -9.22 21.11 -12.44
CA LEU A 194 -9.55 20.34 -11.25
C LEU A 194 -10.89 20.78 -10.64
N GLN A 195 -11.72 19.81 -10.24
CA GLN A 195 -13.00 20.05 -9.58
C GLN A 195 -13.29 19.00 -8.51
N SER A 196 -13.88 19.44 -7.40
CA SER A 196 -14.51 18.54 -6.43
C SER A 196 -15.67 17.77 -7.07
N VAL A 197 -15.71 16.47 -6.83
CA VAL A 197 -16.77 15.57 -7.29
C VAL A 197 -17.89 15.51 -6.25
N PRO A 198 -19.12 15.89 -6.59
CA PRO A 198 -20.29 15.66 -5.74
C PRO A 198 -20.73 14.18 -5.83
N TYR A 199 -20.83 13.49 -4.70
CA TYR A 199 -21.16 12.06 -4.67
C TYR A 199 -22.26 11.69 -3.67
N SER A 200 -22.48 12.47 -2.61
CA SER A 200 -23.63 12.29 -1.71
C SER A 200 -24.84 13.12 -2.15
N LYS A 201 -26.04 12.76 -1.67
CA LYS A 201 -27.25 13.56 -1.88
C LYS A 201 -27.08 15.02 -1.44
N SER A 202 -26.36 15.25 -0.34
CA SER A 202 -26.06 16.59 0.16
C SER A 202 -25.17 17.35 -0.81
N ASP A 203 -24.09 16.73 -1.30
CA ASP A 203 -23.13 17.37 -2.20
C ASP A 203 -23.75 17.69 -3.56
N VAL A 204 -24.54 16.75 -4.11
CA VAL A 204 -25.25 16.96 -5.39
C VAL A 204 -26.22 18.14 -5.26
N PHE A 205 -26.86 18.32 -4.11
CA PHE A 205 -27.76 19.43 -3.90
C PHE A 205 -26.99 20.76 -3.79
N GLN A 206 -25.89 20.80 -3.04
CA GLN A 206 -25.14 22.02 -2.72
C GLN A 206 -24.22 22.49 -3.84
N THR A 207 -23.69 21.58 -4.66
CA THR A 207 -22.69 21.91 -5.69
C THR A 207 -23.22 22.91 -6.72
N LYS A 208 -22.36 23.83 -7.15
CA LYS A 208 -22.62 24.78 -8.24
C LYS A 208 -21.97 24.36 -9.55
N ASN A 209 -21.22 23.24 -9.55
CA ASN A 209 -20.41 22.79 -10.69
C ASN A 209 -21.26 22.08 -11.76
N ILE A 210 -22.48 21.67 -11.45
CA ILE A 210 -23.41 20.97 -12.36
C ILE A 210 -24.79 21.62 -12.36
N THR A 211 -25.47 21.52 -13.50
CA THR A 211 -26.81 22.10 -13.73
C THR A 211 -27.91 21.34 -12.98
N MET A 212 -29.10 21.95 -12.84
CA MET A 212 -30.25 21.29 -12.21
C MET A 212 -30.68 20.01 -12.92
N ILE A 213 -30.52 19.91 -14.24
CA ILE A 213 -30.82 18.71 -15.03
C ILE A 213 -29.79 17.62 -14.72
N GLU A 214 -28.50 17.97 -14.68
CA GLU A 214 -27.42 17.04 -14.32
C GLU A 214 -27.58 16.53 -12.89
N LYS A 215 -27.97 17.39 -11.93
CA LYS A 215 -28.29 16.97 -10.56
C LYS A 215 -29.38 15.90 -10.53
N ARG A 216 -30.46 16.10 -11.28
CA ARG A 216 -31.57 15.12 -11.37
C ARG A 216 -31.11 13.79 -11.98
N ARG A 217 -30.30 13.84 -13.04
CA ARG A 217 -29.75 12.65 -13.71
C ARG A 217 -28.81 11.87 -12.78
N MET A 218 -27.88 12.55 -12.12
CA MET A 218 -26.96 11.93 -11.18
C MET A 218 -27.69 11.32 -9.99
N MET A 219 -28.61 12.05 -9.35
CA MET A 219 -29.40 11.51 -8.23
C MET A 219 -30.22 10.28 -8.63
N LYS A 220 -30.83 10.30 -9.83
CA LYS A 220 -31.56 9.15 -10.34
C LYS A 220 -30.63 7.93 -10.49
N LEU A 221 -29.51 8.11 -11.17
CA LEU A 221 -28.53 7.03 -11.37
C LEU A 221 -28.04 6.45 -10.03
N LEU A 222 -27.62 7.29 -9.08
CA LEU A 222 -27.12 6.82 -7.78
C LEU A 222 -28.21 6.08 -6.97
N THR A 223 -29.46 6.51 -7.08
CA THR A 223 -30.60 5.83 -6.42
C THR A 223 -30.87 4.48 -7.07
N ASP A 224 -30.95 4.44 -8.40
CA ASP A 224 -31.17 3.21 -9.17
C ASP A 224 -30.03 2.19 -8.93
N ILE A 225 -28.78 2.65 -8.73
CA ILE A 225 -27.63 1.78 -8.38
C ILE A 225 -27.75 1.21 -6.96
N LEU A 226 -28.27 1.96 -5.99
CA LEU A 226 -28.51 1.42 -4.66
C LEU A 226 -29.65 0.39 -4.68
N GLU A 227 -30.72 0.63 -5.43
CA GLU A 227 -31.78 -0.37 -5.66
C GLU A 227 -31.23 -1.63 -6.32
N TRP A 228 -30.40 -1.45 -7.34
CA TRP A 228 -29.63 -2.50 -8.02
C TRP A 228 -28.83 -3.36 -7.03
N TYR A 229 -28.08 -2.74 -6.13
CA TYR A 229 -27.21 -3.44 -5.18
C TYR A 229 -27.98 -4.39 -4.25
N PHE A 230 -29.15 -3.96 -3.77
CA PHE A 230 -29.97 -4.79 -2.89
C PHE A 230 -30.76 -5.87 -3.64
N LYS A 231 -31.06 -5.66 -4.93
CA LYS A 231 -31.93 -6.54 -5.73
C LYS A 231 -31.49 -6.63 -7.22
N PRO A 232 -30.31 -7.21 -7.50
CA PRO A 232 -29.76 -7.22 -8.85
C PRO A 232 -30.61 -8.06 -9.83
N GLU A 233 -31.18 -9.18 -9.36
CA GLU A 233 -31.95 -10.11 -10.22
C GLU A 233 -33.29 -9.53 -10.70
N GLU A 234 -33.87 -8.60 -9.93
CA GLU A 234 -35.15 -7.96 -10.26
C GLU A 234 -34.98 -6.77 -11.21
N HIS A 235 -33.75 -6.29 -11.41
CA HIS A 235 -33.49 -5.06 -12.12
C HIS A 235 -33.12 -5.29 -13.60
N ALA A 236 -33.66 -4.46 -14.49
CA ALA A 236 -33.54 -4.64 -15.94
C ALA A 236 -32.09 -4.58 -16.47
N TRP A 237 -31.16 -4.04 -15.67
CA TRP A 237 -29.74 -3.92 -16.02
C TRP A 237 -28.98 -5.24 -16.01
N ILE A 238 -29.56 -6.34 -15.49
CA ILE A 238 -28.91 -7.66 -15.55
C ILE A 238 -28.55 -8.08 -16.99
N LYS A 239 -29.34 -7.65 -17.98
CA LYS A 239 -29.10 -7.92 -19.40
C LYS A 239 -27.99 -7.07 -20.02
N LYS A 240 -27.46 -6.10 -19.28
CA LYS A 240 -26.48 -5.10 -19.74
C LYS A 240 -25.09 -5.29 -19.11
N TYR A 241 -24.90 -6.28 -18.24
CA TYR A 241 -23.66 -6.46 -17.48
C TYR A 241 -22.37 -6.49 -18.31
N GLU A 242 -22.42 -7.18 -19.44
CA GLU A 242 -21.26 -7.42 -20.28
C GLU A 242 -20.96 -6.23 -21.20
N MET A 243 -21.85 -5.23 -21.28
CA MET A 243 -21.60 -4.05 -22.10
C MET A 243 -20.59 -3.12 -21.45
N ASP A 244 -19.91 -2.33 -22.28
CA ASP A 244 -19.02 -1.27 -21.82
C ASP A 244 -19.78 -0.24 -20.97
N PHE A 245 -19.21 0.14 -19.84
CA PHE A 245 -19.88 1.04 -18.92
C PHE A 245 -20.03 2.46 -19.49
N GLY A 246 -19.16 2.88 -20.41
CA GLY A 246 -19.26 4.17 -21.08
C GLY A 246 -20.50 4.24 -21.97
N ASP A 247 -20.78 3.16 -22.70
CA ASP A 247 -22.00 3.00 -23.49
C ASP A 247 -23.24 2.97 -22.57
N PHE A 248 -23.16 2.27 -21.44
CA PHE A 248 -24.25 2.24 -20.46
C PHE A 248 -24.57 3.65 -19.93
N LEU A 249 -23.56 4.44 -19.56
CA LEU A 249 -23.76 5.82 -19.11
C LEU A 249 -24.32 6.72 -20.23
N ALA A 250 -23.97 6.46 -21.49
CA ALA A 250 -24.55 7.17 -22.63
C ALA A 250 -26.05 6.83 -22.79
N GLU A 251 -26.46 5.57 -22.63
CA GLU A 251 -27.88 5.19 -22.61
C GLU A 251 -28.64 5.83 -21.46
N MET A 252 -28.00 6.03 -20.30
CA MET A 252 -28.56 6.77 -19.17
C MET A 252 -28.59 8.29 -19.38
N SER A 253 -28.18 8.77 -20.57
CA SER A 253 -28.12 10.19 -20.94
C SER A 253 -27.20 11.03 -20.02
N MET A 254 -26.11 10.46 -19.53
CA MET A 254 -25.12 11.20 -18.75
C MET A 254 -24.30 12.14 -19.65
N THR A 255 -24.06 13.36 -19.18
CA THR A 255 -23.17 14.32 -19.87
C THR A 255 -21.71 13.89 -19.72
N GLU A 256 -20.82 14.32 -20.61
CA GLU A 256 -19.38 14.00 -20.52
C GLU A 256 -18.77 14.41 -19.18
N LYS A 257 -19.24 15.53 -18.62
CA LYS A 257 -18.86 15.98 -17.28
C LYS A 257 -19.24 14.97 -16.19
N LEU A 258 -20.50 14.50 -16.18
CA LEU A 258 -20.96 13.50 -15.22
C LEU A 258 -20.28 12.15 -15.43
N LYS A 259 -20.05 11.73 -16.67
CA LYS A 259 -19.28 10.52 -16.98
C LYS A 259 -17.89 10.60 -16.36
N GLY A 260 -17.20 11.74 -16.49
CA GLY A 260 -15.91 11.97 -15.84
C GLY A 260 -15.96 11.79 -14.33
N TYR A 261 -16.93 12.42 -13.65
CA TYR A 261 -17.12 12.26 -12.19
C TYR A 261 -17.32 10.80 -11.78
N ILE A 262 -18.17 10.08 -12.53
CA ILE A 262 -18.50 8.69 -12.24
C ILE A 262 -17.27 7.81 -12.47
N PHE A 263 -16.63 7.88 -13.63
CA PHE A 263 -15.49 7.02 -13.97
C PHE A 263 -14.25 7.30 -13.11
N ASP A 264 -13.95 8.57 -12.87
CA ASP A 264 -12.66 8.95 -12.29
C ASP A 264 -12.67 8.82 -10.77
N ILE A 265 -13.84 8.97 -10.12
CA ILE A 265 -13.97 8.95 -8.66
C ILE A 265 -15.00 7.94 -8.16
N ILE A 266 -16.25 7.99 -8.59
CA ILE A 266 -17.32 7.18 -7.95
C ILE A 266 -17.16 5.69 -8.24
N ALA A 267 -16.68 5.34 -9.44
CA ALA A 267 -16.36 3.99 -9.88
C ALA A 267 -14.86 3.68 -9.75
N VAL A 268 -14.14 4.36 -8.85
CA VAL A 268 -12.68 4.18 -8.72
C VAL A 268 -12.28 2.77 -8.25
N LEU A 269 -13.20 2.07 -7.59
CA LEU A 269 -13.02 0.71 -7.09
C LEU A 269 -13.27 -0.39 -8.15
N ARG A 270 -13.56 -0.01 -9.41
CA ARG A 270 -13.91 -0.97 -10.45
C ARG A 270 -12.73 -1.86 -10.85
N LYS A 271 -13.01 -3.13 -11.10
CA LYS A 271 -12.03 -4.13 -11.57
C LYS A 271 -11.81 -4.06 -13.08
N SER A 272 -12.85 -3.71 -13.83
CA SER A 272 -12.82 -3.50 -15.27
C SER A 272 -13.81 -2.41 -15.68
N ASP A 273 -13.81 -2.03 -16.95
CA ASP A 273 -14.78 -1.08 -17.50
C ASP A 273 -16.09 -1.76 -17.95
N LYS A 274 -16.30 -3.04 -17.59
CA LYS A 274 -17.60 -3.70 -17.76
C LYS A 274 -18.65 -3.09 -16.83
N THR A 275 -19.89 -3.03 -17.31
CA THR A 275 -21.01 -2.44 -16.56
C THR A 275 -21.21 -3.09 -15.20
N LYS A 276 -21.17 -4.43 -15.10
CA LYS A 276 -21.31 -5.12 -13.81
C LYS A 276 -20.28 -4.67 -12.77
N ASP A 277 -18.99 -4.69 -13.15
CA ASP A 277 -17.91 -4.34 -12.23
C ASP A 277 -17.98 -2.87 -11.79
N CYS A 278 -18.44 -1.98 -12.67
CA CYS A 278 -18.66 -0.58 -12.34
C CYS A 278 -19.86 -0.39 -11.41
N LEU A 279 -20.98 -1.09 -11.64
CA LEU A 279 -22.16 -1.03 -10.77
C LEU A 279 -21.83 -1.54 -9.36
N ASP A 280 -21.14 -2.68 -9.26
CA ASP A 280 -20.71 -3.27 -7.99
C ASP A 280 -19.76 -2.30 -7.23
N ALA A 281 -18.81 -1.70 -7.94
CA ALA A 281 -17.87 -0.72 -7.37
C ALA A 281 -18.57 0.57 -6.89
N ILE A 282 -19.49 1.12 -7.68
CA ILE A 282 -20.24 2.32 -7.30
C ILE A 282 -21.15 2.02 -6.11
N ALA A 283 -21.82 0.87 -6.09
CA ALA A 283 -22.66 0.49 -4.97
C ALA A 283 -21.85 0.36 -3.67
N LEU A 284 -20.67 -0.27 -3.73
CA LEU A 284 -19.76 -0.38 -2.60
C LEU A 284 -19.25 0.99 -2.12
N PHE A 285 -18.92 1.89 -3.05
CA PHE A 285 -18.56 3.28 -2.76
C PHE A 285 -19.72 4.00 -2.05
N LEU A 286 -20.94 3.93 -2.58
CA LEU A 286 -22.10 4.64 -2.05
C LEU A 286 -22.54 4.12 -0.68
N THR A 287 -22.55 2.81 -0.49
CA THR A 287 -22.91 2.19 0.79
C THR A 287 -21.87 2.49 1.88
N SER A 288 -20.62 2.76 1.51
CA SER A 288 -19.58 3.14 2.46
C SER A 288 -19.74 4.55 3.03
N ILE A 289 -20.49 5.42 2.36
CA ILE A 289 -20.75 6.79 2.83
C ILE A 289 -21.66 6.74 4.07
N GLY A 290 -21.32 7.51 5.10
CA GLY A 290 -22.16 7.66 6.30
C GLY A 290 -21.90 6.61 7.38
N ARG A 291 -21.02 5.62 7.16
CA ARG A 291 -20.61 4.70 8.25
C ARG A 291 -19.85 5.45 9.36
N PHE A 292 -18.95 6.36 8.99
CA PHE A 292 -18.20 7.19 9.93
C PHE A 292 -18.47 8.68 9.71
N ASP A 293 -18.53 9.14 8.46
CA ASP A 293 -18.87 10.51 8.08
C ASP A 293 -19.34 10.55 6.61
N ASN A 294 -19.54 11.74 6.04
CA ASN A 294 -19.83 11.99 4.63
C ASN A 294 -18.59 11.79 3.72
N SER A 295 -17.93 10.64 3.84
CA SER A 295 -16.89 10.17 2.94
C SER A 295 -16.90 8.64 2.91
N PRO A 296 -16.66 7.99 1.76
CA PRO A 296 -16.51 6.54 1.70
C PRO A 296 -15.15 6.07 2.23
N PHE A 297 -14.15 6.94 2.34
CA PHE A 297 -12.77 6.56 2.64
C PHE A 297 -12.25 7.15 3.95
N LEU A 298 -11.40 6.38 4.61
CA LEU A 298 -10.58 6.80 5.73
C LEU A 298 -9.09 6.78 5.33
N TYR A 299 -8.32 7.63 6.00
CA TYR A 299 -6.87 7.70 5.92
C TYR A 299 -6.30 7.53 7.34
N PRO A 300 -5.31 6.65 7.54
CA PRO A 300 -4.67 6.49 8.84
C PRO A 300 -3.88 7.75 9.19
N LEU A 301 -4.09 8.31 10.39
CA LEU A 301 -3.20 9.36 10.89
C LEU A 301 -1.77 8.81 10.94
N TYR A 302 -0.79 9.65 10.60
CA TYR A 302 0.63 9.29 10.50
C TYR A 302 0.96 8.32 9.36
N GLY A 303 -0.01 8.00 8.50
CA GLY A 303 0.22 7.22 7.29
C GLY A 303 0.03 5.72 7.45
N CYS A 304 0.21 4.98 6.36
CA CYS A 304 -0.10 3.55 6.28
C CYS A 304 0.88 2.67 7.07
N GLY A 305 2.07 3.18 7.41
CA GLY A 305 3.09 2.47 8.20
C GLY A 305 2.69 2.18 9.64
N ASP A 306 1.63 2.82 10.15
CA ASP A 306 1.06 2.52 11.46
C ASP A 306 0.24 1.21 11.44
N LEU A 307 -0.28 0.79 10.28
CA LEU A 307 -1.08 -0.42 10.17
C LEU A 307 -0.26 -1.70 10.45
N PRO A 308 0.91 -1.94 9.82
CA PRO A 308 1.78 -3.07 10.19
C PRO A 308 2.16 -3.07 11.67
N GLN A 309 2.41 -1.89 12.25
CA GLN A 309 2.76 -1.75 13.67
C GLN A 309 1.58 -2.10 14.59
N ALA A 310 0.36 -1.69 14.25
CA ALA A 310 -0.85 -2.05 14.98
C ALA A 310 -1.05 -3.57 15.05
N PHE A 311 -0.85 -4.28 13.94
CA PHE A 311 -0.93 -5.75 13.93
C PHE A 311 0.29 -6.41 14.57
N SER A 312 1.48 -5.81 14.48
CA SER A 312 2.66 -6.28 15.22
C SER A 312 2.43 -6.21 16.73
N ARG A 313 1.85 -5.11 17.21
CA ARG A 313 1.44 -4.92 18.60
C ARG A 313 0.41 -5.96 19.02
N LEU A 314 -0.59 -6.23 18.17
CA LEU A 314 -1.59 -7.26 18.41
C LEU A 314 -0.94 -8.64 18.54
N SER A 315 -0.06 -9.01 17.62
CA SER A 315 0.69 -10.28 17.67
C SER A 315 1.48 -10.42 18.97
N ALA A 316 2.20 -9.37 19.39
CA ALA A 316 2.98 -9.38 20.62
C ALA A 316 2.13 -9.52 21.90
N LEU A 317 0.88 -9.04 21.90
CA LEU A 317 -0.05 -9.29 23.01
C LEU A 317 -0.45 -10.76 23.14
N PHE A 318 -0.32 -11.53 22.07
CA PHE A 318 -0.49 -12.98 22.03
C PHE A 318 0.87 -13.70 21.93
N GLU A 319 1.89 -13.13 22.58
CA GLU A 319 3.23 -13.74 22.75
C GLU A 319 4.05 -13.91 21.45
N GLY A 320 3.65 -13.25 20.36
CA GLY A 320 4.47 -13.17 19.15
C GLY A 320 5.77 -12.39 19.40
N VAL A 321 6.90 -12.94 18.97
CA VAL A 321 8.23 -12.34 19.14
C VAL A 321 8.63 -11.59 17.87
N PHE A 322 9.14 -10.36 18.01
CA PHE A 322 9.57 -9.52 16.89
C PHE A 322 11.04 -9.14 17.00
N ILE A 323 11.76 -9.21 15.88
CA ILE A 323 13.18 -8.87 15.80
C ILE A 323 13.43 -8.08 14.52
N LEU A 324 13.86 -6.84 14.69
CA LEU A 324 14.29 -5.97 13.60
C LEU A 324 15.81 -5.98 13.47
N ASP A 325 16.31 -5.39 12.39
CA ASP A 325 17.75 -5.28 12.10
C ASP A 325 18.48 -6.63 12.15
N ARG A 326 17.79 -7.71 11.75
CA ARG A 326 18.33 -9.07 11.79
C ARG A 326 18.25 -9.70 10.41
N GLN A 327 19.42 -9.97 9.84
CA GLN A 327 19.53 -10.66 8.56
C GLN A 327 19.16 -12.14 8.71
N ILE A 328 18.53 -12.68 7.67
CA ILE A 328 18.35 -14.11 7.48
C ILE A 328 19.40 -14.56 6.47
N ASP A 329 20.07 -15.69 6.73
CA ASP A 329 21.07 -16.23 5.81
C ASP A 329 20.45 -17.17 4.80
N GLY A 330 19.43 -17.93 5.20
CA GLY A 330 18.73 -18.84 4.30
C GLY A 330 17.72 -19.74 4.98
N LEU A 331 17.03 -20.52 4.15
CA LEU A 331 16.05 -21.53 4.55
C LEU A 331 16.72 -22.90 4.68
N ILE A 332 16.29 -23.70 5.65
CA ILE A 332 16.74 -25.08 5.85
C ILE A 332 15.63 -26.00 5.39
N VAL A 333 15.89 -26.82 4.37
CA VAL A 333 14.90 -27.66 3.71
C VAL A 333 15.23 -29.13 3.90
N LYS A 334 14.24 -29.95 4.27
CA LYS A 334 14.37 -31.41 4.41
C LYS A 334 13.16 -32.07 3.75
N GLY A 335 13.38 -33.00 2.82
CA GLY A 335 12.29 -33.70 2.15
C GLY A 335 11.30 -32.80 1.38
N GLY A 336 11.76 -31.63 0.89
CA GLY A 336 10.92 -30.69 0.13
C GLY A 336 10.05 -29.75 0.98
N ILE A 337 10.23 -29.74 2.30
CA ILE A 337 9.61 -28.78 3.22
C ILE A 337 10.69 -27.97 3.95
N VAL A 338 10.38 -26.71 4.31
CA VAL A 338 11.25 -25.92 5.18
C VAL A 338 11.11 -26.41 6.62
N VAL A 339 12.20 -26.77 7.27
CA VAL A 339 12.22 -27.21 8.68
C VAL A 339 12.78 -26.16 9.63
N GLY A 340 13.34 -25.08 9.09
CA GLY A 340 13.87 -23.97 9.88
C GLY A 340 14.52 -22.90 9.02
N ILE A 341 15.06 -21.88 9.69
CA ILE A 341 15.89 -20.83 9.08
C ILE A 341 17.27 -20.79 9.74
N ALA A 342 18.24 -20.23 9.03
CA ALA A 342 19.52 -19.84 9.62
C ALA A 342 19.65 -18.32 9.72
N THR A 343 20.14 -17.84 10.85
CA THR A 343 20.43 -16.42 11.09
C THR A 343 21.64 -16.25 12.00
N GLY A 344 22.77 -15.79 11.44
CA GLY A 344 24.07 -15.79 12.09
C GLY A 344 24.51 -17.20 12.44
N ASP A 345 24.76 -17.42 13.73
CA ASP A 345 25.18 -18.70 14.31
C ASP A 345 24.01 -19.58 14.78
N LYS A 346 22.76 -19.14 14.57
CA LYS A 346 21.57 -19.84 15.07
C LYS A 346 20.75 -20.50 13.96
N LYS A 347 20.30 -21.72 14.26
CA LYS A 347 19.26 -22.46 13.54
C LYS A 347 17.99 -22.41 14.37
N ILE A 348 16.89 -21.96 13.76
CA ILE A 348 15.57 -21.89 14.42
C ILE A 348 14.61 -22.78 13.65
N LEU A 349 14.03 -23.77 14.32
CA LEU A 349 13.11 -24.73 13.72
C LEU A 349 11.71 -24.14 13.57
N CYS A 350 10.99 -24.53 12.52
CA CYS A 350 9.63 -24.08 12.27
C CYS A 350 8.73 -25.09 11.55
N GLY A 351 7.42 -24.98 11.78
CA GLY A 351 6.41 -25.74 11.03
C GLY A 351 6.03 -25.08 9.70
N ASN A 352 5.72 -23.77 9.74
CA ASN A 352 5.36 -22.97 8.56
C ASN A 352 6.24 -21.72 8.46
N VAL A 353 6.44 -21.24 7.23
CA VAL A 353 7.12 -19.97 6.96
C VAL A 353 6.19 -19.06 6.17
N VAL A 354 5.92 -17.87 6.70
CA VAL A 354 5.35 -16.75 5.93
C VAL A 354 6.53 -15.89 5.48
N ALA A 355 6.70 -15.67 4.19
CA ALA A 355 7.84 -14.91 3.70
C ALA A 355 7.44 -13.88 2.66
N ASN A 356 7.76 -12.62 2.95
CA ASN A 356 7.84 -11.59 1.93
C ASN A 356 8.70 -12.10 0.75
N PRO A 357 8.27 -11.91 -0.51
CA PRO A 357 9.00 -12.42 -1.68
C PRO A 357 10.49 -12.12 -1.69
N SER A 358 10.90 -10.97 -1.15
CA SER A 358 12.29 -10.53 -1.17
C SER A 358 13.23 -11.31 -0.23
N TYR A 359 12.69 -12.19 0.63
CA TYR A 359 13.45 -13.12 1.48
C TYR A 359 13.61 -14.50 0.84
N LEU A 360 12.97 -14.74 -0.31
CA LEU A 360 12.98 -16.05 -0.95
C LEU A 360 14.26 -16.26 -1.79
N PRO A 361 14.87 -17.45 -1.74
CA PRO A 361 15.97 -17.81 -2.63
C PRO A 361 15.63 -17.62 -4.12
N MET A 362 16.59 -17.09 -4.89
CA MET A 362 16.40 -16.76 -6.32
C MET A 362 15.94 -17.95 -7.19
N LYS A 363 16.21 -19.18 -6.79
CA LYS A 363 15.77 -20.40 -7.49
C LYS A 363 14.24 -20.61 -7.49
N TYR A 364 13.51 -19.94 -6.59
CA TYR A 364 12.05 -19.97 -6.56
C TYR A 364 11.45 -18.99 -7.58
N PHE A 365 12.27 -18.14 -8.22
CA PHE A 365 11.83 -17.22 -9.24
C PHE A 365 12.08 -17.79 -10.65
N ASP A 366 11.12 -17.56 -11.53
CA ASP A 366 11.32 -17.68 -12.97
C ASP A 366 12.05 -16.42 -13.47
N GLN A 367 13.36 -16.56 -13.71
CA GLN A 367 14.22 -15.47 -14.17
C GLN A 367 13.81 -14.90 -15.54
N GLN A 368 13.00 -15.63 -16.32
CA GLN A 368 12.50 -15.15 -17.61
C GLN A 368 11.23 -14.31 -17.46
N LYS A 369 10.49 -14.48 -16.36
CA LYS A 369 9.21 -13.82 -16.15
C LYS A 369 9.40 -12.36 -15.77
N LYS A 370 8.65 -11.49 -16.45
CA LYS A 370 8.63 -10.05 -16.17
C LYS A 370 7.60 -9.78 -15.08
N CYS A 371 8.00 -9.05 -14.03
CA CYS A 371 7.09 -8.57 -13.01
C CYS A 371 6.57 -7.19 -13.39
N SER A 372 5.28 -6.95 -13.16
CA SER A 372 4.69 -5.61 -13.23
C SER A 372 5.30 -4.69 -12.17
N LYS A 373 5.22 -3.38 -12.41
CA LYS A 373 5.74 -2.36 -11.48
C LYS A 373 4.66 -1.33 -11.15
N VAL A 374 4.65 -0.91 -9.90
CA VAL A 374 3.93 0.30 -9.47
C VAL A 374 4.95 1.44 -9.45
N LEU A 375 4.75 2.43 -10.32
CA LEU A 375 5.58 3.63 -10.36
C LEU A 375 5.01 4.66 -9.39
N ARG A 376 5.90 5.29 -8.63
CA ARG A 376 5.56 6.19 -7.54
C ARG A 376 6.26 7.53 -7.71
N ALA A 377 5.56 8.60 -7.37
CA ALA A 377 6.18 9.88 -7.06
C ALA A 377 5.61 10.43 -5.75
N ILE A 378 6.48 10.98 -4.92
CA ILE A 378 6.13 11.72 -3.71
C ILE A 378 6.55 13.16 -3.96
N THR A 379 5.66 14.11 -3.72
CA THR A 379 5.98 15.53 -3.80
C THR A 379 5.82 16.19 -2.45
N ILE A 380 6.65 17.19 -2.16
CA ILE A 380 6.44 18.12 -1.06
C ILE A 380 6.25 19.51 -1.65
N SER A 381 5.17 20.18 -1.25
CA SER A 381 4.79 21.49 -1.78
C SER A 381 4.29 22.44 -0.68
N ASP A 382 4.28 23.73 -0.98
CA ASP A 382 3.85 24.80 -0.07
C ASP A 382 2.33 25.02 -0.03
N LYS A 383 1.59 24.43 -0.98
CA LYS A 383 0.14 24.54 -1.13
C LYS A 383 -0.43 23.23 -1.67
N SER A 384 -1.72 22.99 -1.40
CA SER A 384 -2.45 21.91 -2.04
C SER A 384 -2.52 22.10 -3.57
N ILE A 385 -2.44 21.00 -4.31
CA ILE A 385 -2.68 20.90 -5.76
C ILE A 385 -4.04 21.49 -6.14
N TYR A 386 -5.03 21.34 -5.25
CA TYR A 386 -6.36 21.90 -5.41
C TYR A 386 -6.70 22.85 -4.26
N ASN A 387 -6.35 24.11 -4.46
CA ASN A 387 -6.46 25.14 -3.43
C ASN A 387 -7.93 25.55 -3.15
N GLN A 388 -8.50 24.99 -2.08
CA GLN A 388 -9.81 25.37 -1.53
C GLN A 388 -9.71 25.89 -0.08
N GLN A 389 -8.53 26.32 0.37
CA GLN A 389 -8.31 26.78 1.75
C GLN A 389 -8.71 25.74 2.82
N THR A 390 -8.42 24.46 2.56
CA THR A 390 -8.71 23.35 3.47
C THR A 390 -7.54 22.38 3.50
N ASP A 391 -7.20 21.91 4.69
CA ASP A 391 -6.06 21.01 4.93
C ASP A 391 -6.44 19.52 4.94
N LYS A 392 -7.71 19.21 4.64
CA LYS A 392 -8.23 17.83 4.71
C LYS A 392 -7.55 16.91 3.70
N VAL A 393 -7.50 15.63 4.00
CA VAL A 393 -6.93 14.63 3.07
C VAL A 393 -7.74 14.62 1.78
N ALA A 394 -7.04 14.53 0.66
CA ALA A 394 -7.62 14.49 -0.67
C ALA A 394 -7.23 13.24 -1.45
N MET A 395 -8.12 12.84 -2.34
CA MET A 395 -7.89 11.87 -3.38
C MET A 395 -8.15 12.55 -4.72
N LEU A 396 -7.15 12.52 -5.61
CA LEU A 396 -7.24 13.02 -6.96
C LEU A 396 -7.13 11.87 -7.96
N SER A 397 -7.94 11.93 -9.02
CA SER A 397 -7.85 11.02 -10.16
C SER A 397 -7.49 11.81 -11.42
N LEU A 398 -6.31 11.50 -11.98
CA LEU A 398 -5.65 12.26 -13.05
C LEU A 398 -5.28 11.36 -14.26
N PRO A 399 -6.25 10.67 -14.90
CA PRO A 399 -5.98 9.64 -15.92
C PRO A 399 -5.34 10.14 -17.22
N SER A 400 -5.29 11.45 -17.46
CA SER A 400 -4.66 12.06 -18.64
C SER A 400 -3.37 12.80 -18.32
N LEU A 401 -2.85 12.66 -17.10
CA LEU A 401 -1.61 13.32 -16.69
C LEU A 401 -0.36 12.60 -17.23
N LEU A 402 -0.47 11.29 -17.49
CA LEU A 402 0.64 10.41 -17.85
C LEU A 402 0.39 9.68 -19.17
N ASP A 403 -0.15 10.37 -20.17
CA ASP A 403 -0.30 9.90 -21.55
C ASP A 403 -0.73 8.42 -21.64
N GLU A 404 -1.95 8.12 -21.15
CA GLU A 404 -2.66 6.82 -21.12
C GLU A 404 -2.63 6.02 -19.80
N HIS A 405 -1.82 6.40 -18.82
CA HIS A 405 -1.80 5.69 -17.53
C HIS A 405 -2.77 6.29 -16.51
N LYS A 406 -3.51 5.41 -15.81
CA LYS A 406 -4.29 5.81 -14.62
C LYS A 406 -3.34 6.35 -13.55
N CYS A 407 -3.50 7.61 -13.17
CA CYS A 407 -2.72 8.24 -12.12
C CYS A 407 -3.65 8.63 -10.96
N TYR A 408 -3.40 8.06 -9.78
CA TYR A 408 -4.07 8.46 -8.55
C TYR A 408 -3.11 9.21 -7.65
N VAL A 409 -3.63 10.23 -6.98
CA VAL A 409 -2.87 11.03 -6.02
C VAL A 409 -3.61 11.03 -4.69
N ILE A 410 -2.93 10.63 -3.63
CA ILE A 410 -3.38 10.89 -2.25
C ILE A 410 -2.59 12.10 -1.76
N GLU A 411 -3.28 13.17 -1.40
CA GLU A 411 -2.63 14.38 -0.88
C GLU A 411 -3.05 14.63 0.56
N SER A 412 -2.06 14.85 1.43
CA SER A 412 -2.28 15.11 2.85
C SER A 412 -1.24 16.12 3.38
N GLY A 413 -1.56 16.74 4.51
CA GLY A 413 -0.67 17.63 5.24
C GLY A 413 -0.86 17.44 6.74
N VAL A 414 -1.12 18.54 7.45
CA VAL A 414 -1.32 18.51 8.91
C VAL A 414 -2.51 17.66 9.36
N HIS A 415 -3.59 17.55 8.56
CA HIS A 415 -4.79 16.79 8.90
C HIS A 415 -4.53 15.28 9.00
N GLY A 416 -3.77 14.72 8.05
CA GLY A 416 -3.35 13.32 8.09
C GLY A 416 -2.02 13.09 8.82
N ARG A 417 -1.42 14.15 9.41
CA ARG A 417 -0.10 14.11 10.06
C ARG A 417 1.04 13.65 9.14
N THR A 418 0.90 13.88 7.85
CA THR A 418 1.90 13.50 6.83
C THR A 418 3.00 14.55 6.70
N ALA A 419 2.69 15.82 7.00
CA ALA A 419 3.62 16.94 6.91
C ALA A 419 3.31 18.06 7.93
N PRO A 420 4.29 18.93 8.24
CA PRO A 420 4.07 20.12 9.06
C PRO A 420 3.03 21.08 8.45
N LYS A 421 2.48 21.97 9.29
CA LYS A 421 1.47 22.94 8.86
C LYS A 421 1.99 23.83 7.71
N GLY A 422 1.15 24.00 6.69
CA GLY A 422 1.49 24.79 5.50
C GLY A 422 2.42 24.08 4.52
N LEU A 423 2.62 22.76 4.69
CA LEU A 423 3.23 21.89 3.69
C LEU A 423 2.27 20.74 3.38
N TYR A 424 2.36 20.24 2.15
CA TYR A 424 1.55 19.14 1.66
C TYR A 424 2.44 18.10 1.01
N VAL A 425 2.11 16.84 1.27
CA VAL A 425 2.72 15.67 0.63
C VAL A 425 1.71 15.09 -0.35
N GLY A 426 2.11 14.96 -1.61
CA GLY A 426 1.32 14.32 -2.66
C GLY A 426 1.93 12.98 -3.04
N HIS A 427 1.16 11.91 -2.91
CA HIS A 427 1.57 10.56 -3.25
C HIS A 427 0.92 10.08 -4.55
N PHE A 428 1.69 10.11 -5.62
CA PHE A 428 1.29 9.71 -6.96
C PHE A 428 1.55 8.22 -7.18
N SER A 429 0.60 7.56 -7.84
CA SER A 429 0.63 6.12 -8.10
C SER A 429 0.14 5.84 -9.51
N THR A 430 0.91 5.05 -10.26
CA THR A 430 0.52 4.52 -11.56
C THR A 430 1.09 3.12 -11.77
N ILE A 431 0.52 2.34 -12.68
CA ILE A 431 0.99 1.00 -13.04
C ILE A 431 1.77 1.12 -14.33
N SER A 432 2.90 0.43 -14.41
CA SER A 432 3.56 0.14 -15.68
C SER A 432 3.80 -1.35 -15.84
N THR A 433 3.52 -1.86 -17.03
CA THR A 433 3.89 -3.22 -17.47
C THR A 433 5.15 -3.21 -18.34
N ASP A 434 5.68 -2.04 -18.67
CA ASP A 434 6.86 -1.89 -19.52
C ASP A 434 8.15 -1.85 -18.69
N LYS A 435 9.17 -2.57 -19.17
CA LYS A 435 10.50 -2.72 -18.56
C LYS A 435 11.35 -1.46 -18.63
N PHE A 436 11.08 -0.57 -19.58
CA PHE A 436 11.93 0.58 -19.87
C PHE A 436 11.43 1.89 -19.28
N VAL A 437 10.27 1.88 -18.65
CA VAL A 437 9.66 3.09 -18.11
C VAL A 437 10.26 3.40 -16.75
N GLU A 438 11.16 4.39 -16.71
CA GLU A 438 11.67 4.93 -15.46
C GLU A 438 10.62 5.81 -14.80
N SER A 439 10.40 5.62 -13.49
CA SER A 439 9.46 6.44 -12.70
C SER A 439 9.80 7.92 -12.80
N LYS A 440 11.09 8.28 -12.81
CA LYS A 440 11.55 9.66 -12.96
C LYS A 440 11.08 10.28 -14.27
N GLU A 441 11.36 9.63 -15.39
CA GLU A 441 10.98 10.13 -16.72
C GLU A 441 9.46 10.25 -16.84
N THR A 442 8.73 9.25 -16.33
CA THR A 442 7.26 9.20 -16.30
C THR A 442 6.65 10.42 -15.62
N PHE A 443 7.10 10.74 -14.41
CA PHE A 443 6.49 11.81 -13.62
C PHE A 443 7.05 13.20 -13.94
N SER A 444 8.21 13.31 -14.60
CA SER A 444 8.89 14.60 -14.84
C SER A 444 7.99 15.65 -15.51
N ASN A 445 7.31 15.29 -16.60
CA ASN A 445 6.40 16.19 -17.31
C ASN A 445 5.10 16.44 -16.54
N ALA A 446 4.58 15.41 -15.87
CA ALA A 446 3.38 15.51 -15.05
C ALA A 446 3.55 16.50 -13.88
N LEU A 447 4.68 16.43 -13.17
CA LEU A 447 4.96 17.31 -12.04
C LEU A 447 5.12 18.77 -12.51
N LYS A 448 5.75 19.03 -13.66
CA LYS A 448 5.85 20.37 -14.25
C LYS A 448 4.49 20.96 -14.65
N GLN A 449 3.50 20.13 -14.98
CA GLN A 449 2.14 20.60 -15.27
C GLN A 449 1.36 21.00 -14.01
N LEU A 450 1.67 20.37 -12.87
CA LEU A 450 0.95 20.53 -11.59
C LEU A 450 1.58 21.54 -10.64
N PHE A 451 2.89 21.76 -10.73
CA PHE A 451 3.65 22.58 -9.78
C PHE A 451 4.54 23.60 -10.48
N ASN A 452 4.71 24.76 -9.84
CA ASN A 452 5.80 25.67 -10.16
C ASN A 452 7.12 25.03 -9.72
N THR A 453 8.13 25.11 -10.58
CA THR A 453 9.47 24.56 -10.33
C THR A 453 10.58 25.60 -10.44
N SER A 454 10.24 26.84 -10.79
CA SER A 454 11.15 27.98 -10.85
C SER A 454 10.41 29.28 -10.62
N GLU A 455 11.13 30.34 -10.23
CA GLU A 455 10.53 31.67 -10.02
C GLU A 455 10.09 32.30 -11.35
N GLU A 456 10.81 32.04 -12.44
CA GLU A 456 10.52 32.59 -13.77
C GLU A 456 9.19 32.12 -14.36
N SER A 457 8.77 30.90 -14.03
CA SER A 457 7.56 30.25 -14.57
C SER A 457 6.37 30.28 -13.59
N LYS A 458 6.53 30.97 -12.46
CA LYS A 458 5.65 30.88 -11.31
C LYS A 458 4.26 31.45 -11.59
N ASP A 459 3.24 30.62 -11.41
CA ASP A 459 1.85 31.05 -11.34
C ASP A 459 1.39 31.09 -9.87
N PRO A 460 0.92 32.24 -9.34
CA PRO A 460 0.49 32.35 -7.94
C PRO A 460 -0.61 31.35 -7.52
N GLY A 461 -1.44 30.89 -8.46
CA GLY A 461 -2.52 29.93 -8.24
C GLY A 461 -2.06 28.47 -8.21
N VAL A 462 -0.81 28.20 -8.59
CA VAL A 462 -0.21 26.87 -8.66
C VAL A 462 0.71 26.66 -7.45
N PRO A 463 0.74 25.46 -6.83
CA PRO A 463 1.66 25.15 -5.74
C PRO A 463 3.13 25.16 -6.19
N ASN A 464 4.04 25.57 -5.32
CA ASN A 464 5.48 25.49 -5.55
C ASN A 464 6.00 24.13 -5.08
N LEU A 465 6.71 23.41 -5.95
CA LEU A 465 7.36 22.16 -5.61
C LEU A 465 8.66 22.44 -4.85
N LEU A 466 8.85 21.77 -3.72
CA LEU A 466 10.05 21.89 -2.88
C LEU A 466 10.98 20.70 -3.07
N THR A 467 10.40 19.50 -3.08
CA THR A 467 11.11 18.22 -3.24
C THR A 467 10.21 17.25 -4.00
N SER A 468 10.79 16.44 -4.88
CA SER A 468 10.17 15.25 -5.46
C SER A 468 11.01 14.01 -5.19
N ILE A 469 10.35 12.87 -5.05
CA ILE A 469 10.99 11.57 -4.84
C ILE A 469 10.29 10.57 -5.77
N THR A 470 11.03 9.87 -6.62
CA THR A 470 10.46 8.90 -7.55
C THR A 470 11.11 7.54 -7.37
N TYR A 471 10.31 6.47 -7.44
CA TYR A 471 10.78 5.09 -7.29
C TYR A 471 9.75 4.13 -7.91
N ALA A 472 10.17 2.89 -8.12
CA ALA A 472 9.27 1.81 -8.52
C ALA A 472 9.23 0.72 -7.44
N ILE A 473 8.10 0.02 -7.35
CA ILE A 473 7.97 -1.21 -6.58
C ILE A 473 7.62 -2.34 -7.55
N SER A 474 8.50 -3.33 -7.67
CA SER A 474 8.30 -4.52 -8.49
C SER A 474 7.40 -5.52 -7.78
N ASN A 475 6.38 -6.03 -8.47
CA ASN A 475 5.51 -7.08 -7.95
C ASN A 475 6.20 -8.46 -8.02
N LEU A 476 7.11 -8.70 -7.07
CA LEU A 476 7.93 -9.90 -7.03
C LEU A 476 7.09 -11.19 -6.97
N ASN A 477 5.86 -11.15 -6.45
CA ASN A 477 4.95 -12.31 -6.43
C ASN A 477 4.73 -12.89 -7.82
N GLU A 478 4.69 -12.06 -8.88
CA GLU A 478 4.49 -12.51 -10.25
C GLU A 478 5.64 -13.36 -10.75
N GLY A 479 6.87 -13.09 -10.30
CA GLY A 479 8.08 -13.81 -10.72
C GLY A 479 8.22 -15.19 -10.08
N ILE A 480 7.42 -15.55 -9.09
CA ILE A 480 7.59 -16.78 -8.32
C ILE A 480 7.00 -17.99 -9.06
N ASN A 481 7.82 -19.03 -9.23
CA ASN A 481 7.37 -20.32 -9.69
C ASN A 481 6.90 -21.17 -8.50
N GLN A 482 5.59 -21.19 -8.28
CA GLN A 482 4.95 -21.89 -7.15
C GLN A 482 5.27 -23.39 -7.10
N ASN A 483 5.64 -24.03 -8.22
CA ASN A 483 6.02 -25.45 -8.23
C ASN A 483 7.39 -25.71 -7.57
N ASN A 484 8.24 -24.69 -7.48
CA ASN A 484 9.57 -24.79 -6.89
C ASN A 484 9.56 -24.43 -5.39
N VAL A 485 8.47 -23.85 -4.89
CA VAL A 485 8.34 -23.37 -3.51
C VAL A 485 7.90 -24.54 -2.62
N PRO A 486 8.57 -24.78 -1.48
CA PRO A 486 8.14 -25.76 -0.50
C PRO A 486 6.69 -25.53 -0.04
N SER A 487 5.94 -26.61 0.19
CA SER A 487 4.49 -26.53 0.43
C SER A 487 4.08 -25.79 1.70
N ASN A 488 4.98 -25.67 2.66
CA ASN A 488 4.80 -24.97 3.94
C ASN A 488 5.35 -23.54 3.94
N VAL A 489 5.69 -23.00 2.76
CA VAL A 489 6.05 -21.58 2.57
C VAL A 489 4.84 -20.84 1.99
N PHE A 490 4.43 -19.79 2.68
CA PHE A 490 3.26 -18.98 2.36
C PHE A 490 3.73 -17.56 2.00
N ILE A 491 3.37 -17.10 0.82
CA ILE A 491 3.94 -15.89 0.23
C ILE A 491 2.82 -14.85 0.11
N PRO A 492 2.74 -13.88 1.04
CA PRO A 492 1.74 -12.82 0.97
C PRO A 492 1.97 -11.90 -0.23
N PRO A 493 0.93 -11.17 -0.67
CA PRO A 493 1.07 -10.16 -1.72
C PRO A 493 1.99 -9.02 -1.25
N LEU A 494 2.98 -8.66 -2.07
CA LEU A 494 3.91 -7.57 -1.76
C LEU A 494 3.27 -6.21 -2.04
N VAL A 495 2.75 -6.04 -3.24
CA VAL A 495 2.16 -4.80 -3.74
C VAL A 495 1.00 -5.13 -4.67
N ASP A 496 0.01 -4.25 -4.68
CA ASP A 496 -0.99 -4.18 -5.72
C ASP A 496 -1.16 -2.72 -6.17
N SER A 497 -1.86 -2.53 -7.28
CA SER A 497 -2.05 -1.22 -7.90
C SER A 497 -3.32 -0.49 -7.49
N THR A 498 -4.12 -1.09 -6.61
CA THR A 498 -5.40 -0.51 -6.19
C THR A 498 -5.16 0.63 -5.22
N ILE A 499 -6.12 1.54 -5.12
CA ILE A 499 -6.06 2.63 -4.14
C ILE A 499 -6.36 2.17 -2.71
N GLU A 500 -6.85 0.94 -2.53
CA GLU A 500 -7.40 0.44 -1.28
C GLU A 500 -6.77 -0.91 -0.89
N PHE A 501 -7.31 -1.63 0.08
CA PHE A 501 -6.65 -2.78 0.72
C PHE A 501 -7.30 -4.15 0.44
N ASP A 502 -8.49 -4.22 -0.17
CA ASP A 502 -9.38 -5.39 -0.21
C ASP A 502 -8.69 -6.62 -0.80
N ALA A 503 -8.04 -6.48 -1.96
CA ALA A 503 -7.31 -7.57 -2.60
C ALA A 503 -6.16 -8.11 -1.73
N THR A 504 -5.44 -7.20 -1.08
CA THR A 504 -4.36 -7.53 -0.13
C THR A 504 -4.90 -8.29 1.09
N ILE A 505 -6.01 -7.83 1.69
CA ILE A 505 -6.63 -8.47 2.85
C ILE A 505 -7.26 -9.82 2.49
N GLU A 506 -7.97 -9.91 1.38
CA GLU A 506 -8.57 -11.15 0.90
C GLU A 506 -7.50 -12.22 0.66
N SER A 507 -6.42 -11.87 -0.05
CA SER A 507 -5.30 -12.79 -0.29
C SER A 507 -4.66 -13.26 1.03
N THR A 508 -4.52 -12.34 1.99
CA THR A 508 -3.98 -12.63 3.32
C THR A 508 -4.88 -13.60 4.11
N GLN A 509 -6.20 -13.37 4.09
CA GLN A 509 -7.19 -14.26 4.71
C GLN A 509 -7.16 -15.67 4.11
N LEU A 510 -7.06 -15.77 2.79
CA LEU A 510 -6.96 -17.05 2.07
C LEU A 510 -5.68 -17.81 2.44
N LEU A 511 -4.55 -17.12 2.57
CA LEU A 511 -3.29 -17.73 3.02
C LEU A 511 -3.40 -18.27 4.44
N PHE A 512 -4.00 -17.51 5.36
CA PHE A 512 -4.24 -18.01 6.72
C PHE A 512 -5.13 -19.25 6.72
N LYS A 513 -6.23 -19.24 5.97
CA LYS A 513 -7.13 -20.41 5.85
C LYS A 513 -6.43 -21.61 5.25
N LYS A 514 -5.48 -21.40 4.34
CA LYS A 514 -4.64 -22.47 3.78
C LYS A 514 -3.67 -23.05 4.82
N MET A 515 -3.08 -22.22 5.69
CA MET A 515 -2.22 -22.67 6.79
C MET A 515 -3.01 -23.42 7.86
N PHE A 516 -4.19 -22.90 8.23
CA PHE A 516 -5.00 -23.38 9.34
C PHE A 516 -6.48 -23.41 8.96
N PRO A 517 -6.96 -24.47 8.27
CA PRO A 517 -8.33 -24.56 7.76
C PRO A 517 -9.42 -24.52 8.83
N ASP A 518 -9.11 -24.93 10.05
CA ASP A 518 -10.09 -25.02 11.15
C ASP A 518 -10.10 -23.77 12.05
N LEU A 519 -9.25 -22.78 11.77
CA LEU A 519 -9.11 -21.57 12.59
C LEU A 519 -9.73 -20.35 11.88
N ASP A 520 -10.19 -19.42 12.71
CA ASP A 520 -10.75 -18.14 12.25
C ASP A 520 -9.66 -17.07 12.14
N PHE A 521 -9.73 -16.27 11.08
CA PHE A 521 -8.79 -15.18 10.86
C PHE A 521 -9.18 -13.97 11.71
N LEU A 522 -8.42 -13.72 12.78
CA LEU A 522 -8.59 -12.56 13.67
C LEU A 522 -10.06 -12.32 14.10
N PRO A 523 -10.72 -13.30 14.74
CA PRO A 523 -12.14 -13.22 15.07
C PRO A 523 -12.42 -12.14 16.12
N ALA A 524 -13.67 -11.64 16.08
CA ALA A 524 -14.21 -10.77 17.12
C ALA A 524 -14.00 -11.38 18.52
N ARG A 525 -13.61 -10.55 19.47
CA ARG A 525 -13.50 -10.99 20.87
C ARG A 525 -14.87 -11.50 21.35
N LEU A 526 -14.90 -12.74 21.82
CA LEU A 526 -16.09 -13.27 22.48
C LEU A 526 -16.42 -12.37 23.68
N LYS A 527 -17.63 -11.81 23.68
CA LYS A 527 -18.16 -11.14 24.87
C LYS A 527 -18.35 -12.23 25.91
N VAL A 528 -17.45 -12.29 26.87
CA VAL A 528 -17.69 -13.05 28.11
C VAL A 528 -18.70 -12.22 28.88
N ASP A 529 -19.93 -12.69 29.00
CA ASP A 529 -20.93 -12.04 29.84
C ASP A 529 -20.36 -11.95 31.26
N SER A 530 -20.12 -10.72 31.71
CA SER A 530 -19.64 -10.40 33.06
C SER A 530 -20.76 -10.57 34.08
N ASN A 531 -21.30 -11.78 34.20
CA ASN A 531 -22.38 -12.13 35.13
C ASN A 531 -22.03 -13.30 36.05
N ASN A 532 -20.77 -13.71 36.16
CA ASN A 532 -20.35 -14.81 37.06
C ASN A 532 -19.25 -14.42 38.07
N ASP A 533 -19.15 -13.15 38.45
CA ASP A 533 -18.35 -12.72 39.61
C ASP A 533 -19.27 -12.31 40.79
N GLU A 534 -20.21 -13.19 41.13
CA GLU A 534 -20.82 -13.26 42.46
C GLU A 534 -20.98 -14.75 42.82
N ASP A 535 -19.93 -15.36 43.39
CA ASP A 535 -20.00 -16.42 44.41
C ASP A 535 -18.63 -16.63 45.10
#